data_AF-A0AAN6DDI0-F1
#
_entry.id   AF-A0AAN6DDI0-F1
#
_cell.length_a   1.000
_cell.length_b   1.000
_cell.length_c   1.000
_cell.angle_alpha   90.00
_cell.angle_beta   90.00
_cell.angle_gamma   90.00
#
_symmetry.space_group_name_H-M   'P 1'
#
loop_
_entity.id
_entity.type
_entity.pdbx_description
1 polymer ?
#
loop_
_entity_poly.entity_id
_entity_poly.type
_entity_poly.pdbx_seq_one_letter_code
_entity_poly.pdbx_strand_id
1 'polypeptide(L)'
;MSMNVNKAVTMGVFAAAGVYMGMKFFEPIVIEQLRKDGNLRTDIEVPQYDEEGNKLLDRGEQVTWDAIRREGQEERQIAESSASKPVN
;
A
#
# COMPACT_ATOMS: atom_id res chain seq x y z
N MET A 1 6.65 22.96 28.88
CA MET A 1 7.49 21.95 28.19
C MET A 1 8.59 22.70 27.46
N SER A 2 9.84 22.49 27.87
CA SER A 2 10.96 23.40 27.62
C SER A 2 11.45 23.37 26.16
N MET A 3 11.99 24.49 25.68
CA MET A 3 12.43 24.81 24.30
C MET A 3 13.04 23.68 23.44
N ASN A 4 13.62 22.64 24.05
CA ASN A 4 14.25 21.53 23.35
C ASN A 4 13.23 20.62 22.65
N VAL A 5 12.03 20.47 23.20
CA VAL A 5 10.95 19.67 22.57
C VAL A 5 10.47 20.34 21.29
N ASN A 6 10.28 21.66 21.31
CA ASN A 6 9.84 22.41 20.13
C ASN A 6 10.87 22.35 19.00
N LYS A 7 12.17 22.41 19.31
CA LYS A 7 13.26 22.26 18.32
C LYS A 7 13.30 20.85 17.71
N ALA A 8 13.11 19.82 18.52
CA ALA A 8 13.07 18.45 18.03
C ALA A 8 11.85 18.21 17.11
N VAL A 9 10.69 18.76 17.48
CA VAL A 9 9.46 18.67 16.67
C VAL A 9 9.64 19.40 15.34
N THR A 10 10.14 20.64 15.34
CA THR A 10 10.35 21.37 14.07
C THR A 10 11.37 20.67 13.17
N MET A 11 12.48 20.17 13.73
CA MET A 11 13.48 19.41 12.98
C MET A 11 12.89 18.12 12.40
N GLY A 12 12.04 17.40 13.14
CA GLY A 12 11.32 16.24 12.64
C GLY A 12 10.37 16.58 11.48
N VAL A 13 9.63 17.68 11.60
CA VAL A 13 8.71 18.15 10.54
C VAL A 13 9.49 18.51 9.26
N PHE A 14 10.60 19.26 9.38
CA PHE A 14 11.42 19.61 8.22
C PHE A 14 12.07 18.38 7.56
N ALA A 15 12.51 17.41 8.36
CA ALA A 15 13.04 16.16 7.82
C ALA A 15 11.97 15.38 7.04
N ALA A 16 10.78 15.20 7.62
CA ALA A 16 9.68 14.51 6.96
C ALA A 16 9.21 15.24 5.68
N ALA A 17 9.06 16.56 5.74
CA ALA A 17 8.69 17.38 4.59
C ALA A 17 9.75 17.32 3.48
N GLY A 18 11.03 17.34 3.84
CA GLY A 18 12.14 17.21 2.88
C GLY A 18 12.16 15.85 2.18
N VAL A 19 11.97 14.77 2.93
CA VAL A 19 11.87 13.40 2.36
C VAL A 19 10.67 13.30 1.43
N TYR A 20 9.50 13.77 1.85
CA TYR A 20 8.27 13.74 1.05
C TYR A 20 8.43 14.52 -0.27
N MET A 21 8.95 15.75 -0.19
CA MET A 21 9.23 16.58 -1.37
C MET A 21 10.26 15.94 -2.29
N GLY A 22 11.33 15.37 -1.72
CA GLY A 22 12.36 14.65 -2.48
C GLY A 22 11.76 13.49 -3.26
N MET A 23 10.97 12.63 -2.61
CA MET A 23 10.30 11.52 -3.28
C MET A 23 9.42 12.00 -4.45
N LYS A 24 8.57 13.02 -4.23
CA LYS A 24 7.69 13.57 -5.28
C LYS A 24 8.45 14.21 -6.43
N PHE A 25 9.62 14.79 -6.18
CA PHE A 25 10.47 15.36 -7.22
C PHE A 25 11.18 14.29 -8.06
N PHE A 26 11.72 13.25 -7.41
CA PHE A 26 12.51 12.22 -8.09
C PHE A 26 11.63 11.13 -8.75
N GLU A 27 10.43 10.88 -8.24
CA GLU A 27 9.47 9.92 -8.79
C GLU A 27 9.30 10.04 -10.33
N PRO A 28 8.92 11.21 -10.90
CA PRO A 28 8.74 11.32 -12.36
C PRO A 28 10.05 11.09 -13.14
N ILE A 29 11.20 11.49 -12.58
CA ILE A 29 12.50 11.34 -13.23
C ILE A 29 12.89 9.87 -13.31
N VAL A 30 12.75 9.14 -12.20
CA VAL A 30 13.11 7.72 -12.12
C VAL A 30 12.18 6.89 -13.00
N ILE A 31 10.88 7.14 -12.97
CA ILE A 31 9.90 6.43 -13.80
C ILE A 31 10.19 6.66 -15.29
N GLU A 32 10.45 7.90 -15.69
CA GLU A 32 10.75 8.22 -17.09
C GLU A 32 12.04 7.56 -17.59
N GLN A 33 13.08 7.49 -16.75
CA GLN A 33 14.32 6.78 -17.10
C GLN A 33 14.10 5.27 -17.20
N LEU A 34 13.44 4.65 -16.21
CA LEU A 34 13.09 3.23 -16.27
C LEU A 34 12.28 2.89 -17.52
N ARG A 35 11.36 3.80 -17.92
CA ARG A 35 10.56 3.67 -19.14
C ARG A 35 11.43 3.72 -20.40
N LYS A 36 12.36 4.66 -20.49
CA LYS A 36 13.30 4.80 -21.62
C LYS A 36 14.24 3.60 -21.75
N ASP A 37 14.71 3.09 -20.62
CA ASP A 37 15.65 1.97 -20.56
C ASP A 37 14.98 0.62 -20.83
N GLY A 38 13.64 0.57 -20.97
CA GLY A 38 12.90 -0.68 -21.15
C GLY A 38 12.91 -1.60 -19.92
N ASN A 39 13.46 -1.13 -18.80
CA ASN A 39 13.49 -1.82 -17.52
C ASN A 39 12.23 -1.56 -16.68
N LEU A 40 11.35 -0.65 -17.13
CA LEU A 40 10.02 -0.52 -16.57
C LEU A 40 9.20 -1.74 -17.00
N ARG A 41 8.98 -2.62 -16.04
CA ARG A 41 8.17 -3.82 -16.23
C ARG A 41 6.72 -3.42 -16.53
N THR A 42 6.33 -3.43 -17.80
CA THR A 42 5.00 -2.98 -18.28
C THR A 42 3.92 -4.07 -18.19
N ASP A 43 4.31 -5.33 -17.96
CA ASP A 43 3.42 -6.48 -17.74
C ASP A 43 2.85 -6.53 -16.31
N ILE A 44 3.30 -5.64 -15.42
CA ILE A 44 2.74 -5.50 -14.07
C ILE A 44 2.12 -4.11 -13.98
N GLU A 45 0.82 -4.08 -13.73
CA GLU A 45 0.12 -2.82 -13.48
C GLU A 45 0.73 -2.09 -12.29
N VAL A 46 1.11 -0.83 -12.50
CA VAL A 46 1.61 0.02 -11.42
C VAL A 46 0.47 0.21 -10.42
N PRO A 47 0.66 -0.18 -9.15
CA PRO A 47 -0.38 0.00 -8.14
C PRO A 47 -0.69 1.50 -8.00
N GLN A 48 -1.93 1.86 -8.28
CA GLN A 48 -2.46 3.20 -8.06
C GLN A 48 -2.73 3.36 -6.57
N TYR A 49 -2.45 4.53 -5.99
CA TYR A 49 -2.77 4.82 -4.59
C TYR A 49 -3.63 6.07 -4.51
N ASP A 50 -4.59 6.09 -3.60
CA ASP A 50 -5.37 7.29 -3.28
C ASP A 50 -4.55 8.30 -2.45
N GLU A 51 -5.13 9.47 -2.22
CA GLU A 51 -4.50 10.54 -1.42
C GLU A 51 -4.25 10.13 0.04
N GLU A 52 -4.91 9.08 0.52
CA GLU A 52 -4.74 8.50 1.85
C GLU A 52 -3.69 7.38 1.90
N GLY A 53 -3.11 7.01 0.75
CA GLY A 53 -2.08 5.96 0.64
C GLY A 53 -2.63 4.54 0.60
N ASN A 54 -3.93 4.35 0.39
CA ASN A 54 -4.52 3.04 0.15
C ASN A 54 -4.34 2.65 -1.32
N LYS A 55 -4.10 1.36 -1.56
CA LYS A 55 -3.94 0.82 -2.91
C LYS A 55 -5.31 0.75 -3.60
N LEU A 56 -5.46 1.51 -4.68
CA LEU A 56 -6.56 1.43 -5.62
C LEU A 56 -6.34 0.20 -6.51
N LEU A 57 -7.17 -0.82 -6.35
CA LEU A 57 -7.23 -1.95 -7.29
C LEU A 57 -8.13 -1.57 -8.46
N ASP A 58 -7.76 -1.98 -9.67
CA ASP A 58 -8.50 -1.76 -10.91
C ASP A 58 -9.95 -2.33 -10.86
N ARG A 59 -10.21 -3.23 -9.90
CA ARG A 59 -11.54 -3.79 -9.62
C ARG A 59 -12.25 -3.05 -8.49
N GLY A 60 -12.48 -1.74 -8.62
CA GLY A 60 -13.57 -0.94 -7.98
C GLY A 60 -13.94 -1.11 -6.49
N GLU A 61 -13.23 -1.93 -5.72
CA GLU A 61 -13.59 -2.38 -4.39
C GLU A 61 -12.38 -2.14 -3.49
N GLN A 62 -12.54 -1.17 -2.60
CA GLN A 62 -11.53 -0.83 -1.62
C GLN A 62 -11.33 -2.03 -0.70
N VAL A 63 -10.16 -2.66 -0.77
CA VAL A 63 -9.86 -3.79 0.11
C VAL A 63 -9.44 -3.23 1.47
N THR A 64 -10.42 -3.06 2.35
CA THR A 64 -10.16 -2.84 3.77
C THR A 64 -9.64 -4.14 4.39
N TRP A 65 -8.72 -4.07 5.35
CA TRP A 65 -8.22 -5.24 6.09
C TRP A 65 -9.34 -6.08 6.73
N ASP A 66 -10.51 -5.47 6.95
CA ASP A 66 -11.70 -6.12 7.46
C ASP A 66 -12.45 -6.97 6.44
N ALA A 67 -12.26 -6.73 5.13
CA ALA A 67 -12.82 -7.53 4.04
C ALA A 67 -12.01 -8.82 3.85
N ILE A 68 -10.68 -8.71 3.77
CA ILE A 68 -9.75 -9.87 3.67
C ILE A 68 -9.94 -10.82 4.86
N ARG A 69 -10.11 -10.26 6.07
CA ARG A 69 -10.30 -11.07 7.28
C ARG A 69 -11.60 -11.86 7.25
N ARG A 70 -12.65 -11.35 6.59
CA ARG A 70 -13.94 -12.02 6.45
C ARG A 70 -13.89 -13.15 5.42
N GLU A 71 -13.32 -12.90 4.25
CA GLU A 71 -13.13 -13.95 3.23
C GLU A 71 -12.33 -15.15 3.78
N GLY A 72 -11.22 -14.88 4.49
CA GLY A 72 -10.42 -15.94 5.09
C GLY A 72 -11.13 -16.73 6.21
N GLN A 73 -12.19 -16.20 6.81
CA GLN A 73 -13.02 -16.92 7.79
C GLN A 73 -14.11 -17.75 7.14
N GLU A 74 -14.65 -17.29 6.00
CA GLU A 74 -15.64 -18.03 5.22
C GLU A 74 -15.02 -19.28 4.58
N GLU A 75 -13.81 -19.15 4.02
CA GLU A 75 -13.06 -20.30 3.46
C GLU A 75 -12.78 -21.39 4.51
N ARG A 76 -12.47 -20.99 5.75
CA ARG A 76 -12.24 -21.92 6.87
C ARG A 76 -13.51 -22.66 7.28
N GLN A 77 -14.64 -21.97 7.34
CA GLN A 77 -15.93 -22.59 7.65
C GLN A 77 -16.38 -23.56 6.55
N ILE A 78 -16.12 -23.24 5.27
CA ILE A 78 -16.42 -24.14 4.16
C ILE A 78 -15.52 -25.37 4.22
N ALA A 79 -14.22 -25.22 4.49
CA ALA A 79 -13.30 -26.34 4.67
C ALA A 79 -13.69 -27.26 5.85
N GLU A 80 -14.10 -26.69 6.98
CA GLU A 80 -14.59 -27.44 8.14
C GLU A 80 -15.92 -28.15 7.86
N SER A 81 -16.86 -27.51 7.14
CA SER A 81 -18.12 -28.15 6.73
C SER A 81 -17.93 -29.27 5.69
N SER A 82 -16.86 -29.19 4.89
CA SER A 82 -16.48 -30.17 3.86
C SER A 82 -15.84 -31.42 4.46
N ALA A 83 -15.11 -31.27 5.58
CA ALA A 83 -14.48 -32.36 6.31
C ALA A 83 -15.48 -33.22 7.11
N SER A 84 -16.72 -32.74 7.32
CA SER A 84 -17.75 -33.43 8.13
C SER A 84 -18.74 -34.30 7.33
N LYS A 85 -18.62 -34.40 6.00
CA LYS A 85 -19.47 -35.33 5.23
C LYS A 85 -18.89 -36.75 5.30
N PRO A 86 -19.59 -37.74 5.90
CA PRO A 86 -19.13 -39.12 5.85
C PRO A 86 -19.21 -39.61 4.40
N VAL A 87 -18.08 -40.10 3.89
CA VAL A 87 -18.02 -40.90 2.67
C VAL A 87 -18.83 -42.16 2.94
N ASN A 88 -19.97 -42.29 2.25
CA ASN A 88 -20.81 -43.50 2.26
C ASN A 88 -20.09 -44.66 1.57
#